data_AF-A0A8K0JVR2-F1
#
_entry.id   AF-A0A8K0JVR2-F1
#
_cell.length_a   1.000
_cell.length_b   1.000
_cell.length_c   1.000
_cell.angle_alpha   90.00
_cell.angle_beta   90.00
_cell.angle_gamma   90.00
#
_symmetry.space_group_name_H-M   'P 1'
#
loop_
_entity.id
_entity.type
_entity.pdbx_description
1 polymer ?
#
loop_
_entity_poly.entity_id
_entity_poly.type
_entity_poly.pdbx_seq_one_letter_code
_entity_poly.pdbx_strand_id
1 'polypeptide(L)'
;MLLTEHGTVLANHGPVAVAVNAINWQNYVTGVIQYHCSGSPLSLNHAVQIVGYDLTAPVPHYIARNSWGPDFGDKGYLYLAIGGNICEM
;
A
#
# COMPACT_ATOMS: atom_id res chain seq x y z
N MET A 1 13.09 0.63 -15.64
CA MET A 1 11.96 0.02 -14.91
C MET A 1 10.72 0.77 -15.32
N LEU A 2 9.73 0.10 -15.91
CA LEU A 2 8.48 0.75 -16.33
C LEU A 2 7.64 1.05 -15.08
N LEU A 3 6.96 2.19 -15.07
CA LEU A 3 5.98 2.50 -14.04
C LEU A 3 4.82 1.50 -14.16
N THR A 4 4.34 1.00 -13.02
CA THR A 4 3.05 0.30 -12.96
C THR A 4 1.92 1.26 -13.34
N GLU A 5 0.72 0.73 -13.60
CA GLU A 5 -0.46 1.55 -13.87
C GLU A 5 -0.68 2.59 -12.76
N HIS A 6 -0.69 2.14 -11.50
CA HIS A 6 -0.79 3.01 -10.32
C HIS A 6 0.32 4.07 -10.26
N GLY A 7 1.57 3.72 -10.58
CA GLY A 7 2.68 4.68 -10.61
C GLY A 7 2.50 5.75 -11.69
N THR A 8 1.96 5.35 -12.86
CA THR A 8 1.66 6.28 -13.96
C THR A 8 0.51 7.21 -13.61
N VAL A 9 -0.57 6.68 -13.02
CA VAL A 9 -1.70 7.51 -12.59
C VAL A 9 -1.26 8.48 -11.51
N LEU A 10 -0.49 8.01 -10.52
CA LEU A 10 0.01 8.85 -9.45
C LEU A 10 0.85 10.03 -9.98
N ALA A 11 1.76 9.76 -10.91
CA ALA A 11 2.65 10.76 -11.48
C ALA A 11 1.91 11.84 -12.29
N ASN A 12 0.79 11.49 -12.95
CA ASN A 12 0.09 12.39 -13.87
C ASN A 12 -1.20 12.99 -13.29
N HIS A 13 -1.81 12.35 -12.30
CA HIS A 13 -3.14 12.69 -11.79
C HIS A 13 -3.20 12.86 -10.27
N GLY A 14 -2.11 12.56 -9.55
CA GLY A 14 -2.06 12.65 -8.10
C GLY A 14 -2.61 11.40 -7.41
N PRO A 15 -2.94 11.50 -6.10
CA PRO A 15 -3.19 10.33 -5.25
C PRO A 15 -4.28 9.37 -5.76
N VAL A 16 -4.04 8.06 -5.60
CA VAL A 16 -4.92 7.00 -6.09
C VAL A 16 -5.57 6.27 -4.91
N ALA A 17 -6.89 6.15 -4.91
CA ALA A 17 -7.61 5.32 -3.94
C ALA A 17 -7.53 3.84 -4.36
N VAL A 18 -7.19 2.97 -3.42
CA VAL A 18 -7.08 1.52 -3.64
C VAL A 18 -7.82 0.76 -2.54
N ALA A 19 -8.49 -0.32 -2.93
CA ALA A 19 -9.07 -1.28 -2.02
C ALA A 19 -8.04 -2.35 -1.69
N VAL A 20 -7.97 -2.76 -0.42
CA VAL A 20 -6.96 -3.68 0.10
C VAL A 20 -7.56 -4.62 1.13
N ASN A 21 -6.90 -5.74 1.37
CA ASN A 21 -7.13 -6.58 2.53
C ASN A 21 -6.21 -6.20 3.68
N ALA A 22 -6.77 -5.57 4.71
CA ALA A 22 -6.05 -5.04 5.87
C ALA A 22 -6.17 -5.90 7.14
N ILE A 23 -6.56 -7.17 7.01
CA ILE A 23 -6.90 -8.05 8.16
C ILE A 23 -5.80 -8.17 9.22
N ASN A 24 -4.53 -8.03 8.84
CA ASN A 24 -3.38 -8.14 9.73
C ASN A 24 -2.68 -6.78 9.99
N TRP A 25 -3.29 -5.67 9.57
CA TRP A 25 -2.63 -4.36 9.65
C TRP A 25 -2.72 -3.72 11.03
N GLN A 26 -3.58 -4.20 11.93
CA GLN A 26 -3.78 -3.60 13.26
C GLN A 26 -2.49 -3.59 14.09
N ASN A 27 -1.55 -4.49 13.79
CA ASN A 27 -0.25 -4.61 14.45
C ASN A 27 0.90 -4.00 13.62
N TYR A 28 0.60 -3.34 12.50
CA TYR A 28 1.62 -2.69 11.67
C TYR A 28 2.24 -1.50 12.39
N VAL A 29 3.57 -1.48 12.46
CA VAL A 29 4.36 -0.38 13.05
C VAL A 29 5.24 0.27 12.00
N THR A 30 5.97 -0.52 11.21
CA THR A 30 6.88 0.00 10.17
C THR A 30 7.28 -1.11 9.18
N GLY A 31 8.09 -0.76 8.18
CA GLY A 31 8.61 -1.67 7.16
C GLY A 31 7.67 -1.84 5.96
N VAL A 32 8.12 -2.61 4.97
CA VAL A 32 7.36 -2.87 3.74
C VAL A 32 6.60 -4.18 3.88
N ILE A 33 5.27 -4.10 3.79
CA ILE A 33 4.38 -5.26 3.74
C ILE A 33 4.57 -5.94 2.39
N GLN A 34 4.96 -7.22 2.41
CA GLN A 34 5.25 -8.04 1.23
C GLN A 34 4.39 -9.30 1.15
N TYR A 35 3.78 -9.71 2.25
CA TYR A 35 3.08 -10.98 2.38
C TYR A 35 2.18 -10.96 3.64
N HIS A 36 1.51 -12.08 3.91
CA HIS A 36 0.58 -12.25 5.04
C HIS A 36 -0.64 -11.33 5.02
N CYS A 37 -1.12 -10.97 3.84
CA CYS A 37 -2.48 -10.49 3.66
C CYS A 37 -3.34 -11.73 3.38
N SER A 38 -4.16 -12.17 4.33
CA SER A 38 -4.87 -13.45 4.19
C SER A 38 -6.15 -13.29 3.37
N GLY A 39 -6.26 -13.91 2.20
CA GLY A 39 -7.57 -14.22 1.60
C GLY A 39 -7.64 -14.14 0.07
N SER A 40 -8.69 -14.77 -0.48
CA SER A 40 -9.15 -14.66 -1.87
C SER A 40 -9.38 -13.19 -2.29
N PRO A 41 -9.40 -12.84 -3.59
CA PRO A 41 -9.78 -11.50 -4.07
C PRO A 41 -11.09 -10.93 -3.48
N LEU A 42 -11.97 -11.79 -2.96
CA LEU A 42 -13.20 -11.40 -2.24
C LEU A 42 -12.95 -10.85 -0.81
N SER A 43 -11.70 -10.76 -0.38
CA SER A 43 -11.33 -10.42 1.01
C SER A 43 -10.91 -8.95 1.19
N LEU A 44 -11.14 -8.12 0.18
CA LEU A 44 -10.99 -6.66 0.28
C LEU A 44 -11.92 -6.14 1.39
N ASN A 45 -11.35 -5.41 2.35
CA ASN A 45 -12.08 -4.96 3.54
C ASN A 45 -11.71 -3.53 3.99
N HIS A 46 -10.79 -2.88 3.28
CA HIS A 46 -10.32 -1.55 3.63
C HIS A 46 -9.98 -0.75 2.38
N ALA A 47 -9.97 0.58 2.51
CA ALA A 47 -9.57 1.50 1.45
C ALA A 47 -8.49 2.46 1.97
N VAL A 48 -7.44 2.64 1.17
CA VAL A 48 -6.33 3.57 1.45
C VAL A 48 -6.01 4.41 0.22
N GLN A 49 -5.15 5.42 0.40
CA GLN A 49 -4.74 6.30 -0.69
C GLN A 49 -3.23 6.14 -0.93
N ILE A 50 -2.84 5.69 -2.12
CA ILE A 50 -1.46 5.75 -2.59
C ILE A 50 -1.14 7.22 -2.88
N VAL A 51 -0.11 7.74 -2.22
CA VAL A 51 0.34 9.14 -2.36
C VAL A 51 1.76 9.26 -2.90
N GLY A 52 2.48 8.15 -2.97
CA GLY A 52 3.88 8.09 -3.34
C GLY A 52 4.32 6.67 -3.69
N TYR A 53 5.53 6.55 -4.19
CA TYR A 53 6.24 5.27 -4.31
C TYR A 53 7.75 5.52 -4.24
N ASP A 54 8.50 4.48 -3.90
CA ASP A 54 9.95 4.46 -4.00
C ASP A 54 10.38 3.21 -4.76
N LEU A 55 10.95 3.41 -5.96
CA LEU A 55 11.49 2.33 -6.80
C LEU A 55 12.98 2.08 -6.57
N THR A 56 13.64 2.92 -5.77
CA THR A 56 15.08 2.88 -5.50
C THR A 56 15.42 2.13 -4.21
N ALA A 57 14.42 1.95 -3.34
CA ALA A 57 14.55 1.13 -2.13
C ALA A 57 14.88 -0.34 -2.45
N PRO A 58 15.54 -1.07 -1.53
CA PRO A 58 15.79 -2.50 -1.68
C PRO A 58 14.52 -3.33 -1.93
N VAL A 59 13.39 -2.90 -1.36
CA VAL A 59 12.05 -3.40 -1.69
C VAL A 59 11.26 -2.22 -2.26
N PRO A 60 11.05 -2.17 -3.59
CA PRO A 60 10.21 -1.17 -4.21
C PRO A 60 8.80 -1.19 -3.60
N HIS A 61 8.27 -0.03 -3.24
CA HIS A 61 7.00 0.05 -2.50
C HIS A 61 6.18 1.31 -2.82
N TYR A 62 4.88 1.20 -2.64
CA TYR A 62 3.96 2.33 -2.57
C TYR A 62 3.94 2.90 -1.14
N ILE A 63 3.75 4.21 -1.06
CA ILE A 63 3.48 4.94 0.18
C ILE A 63 1.96 5.14 0.24
N ALA A 64 1.31 4.46 1.18
CA ALA A 64 -0.12 4.53 1.36
C ALA A 64 -0.49 5.29 2.64
N ARG A 65 -1.32 6.32 2.50
CA ARG A 65 -1.93 7.04 3.61
C ARG A 65 -3.09 6.23 4.16
N ASN A 66 -3.03 5.91 5.45
CA ASN A 66 -4.12 5.25 6.17
C ASN A 66 -5.07 6.27 6.82
N SER A 67 -6.19 5.77 7.35
CA SER A 67 -7.25 6.54 8.01
C SER A 67 -7.44 6.19 9.49
N TRP A 68 -6.49 5.47 10.11
CA TRP A 68 -6.55 5.03 11.52
C TRP A 68 -5.80 5.95 12.49
N GLY A 69 -5.60 7.21 12.11
CA GLY A 69 -4.90 8.22 12.92
C GLY A 69 -3.38 8.23 12.75
N PRO A 70 -2.70 9.26 13.27
CA PRO A 70 -1.27 9.46 13.08
C PRO A 70 -0.40 8.50 13.91
N ASP A 71 -0.93 7.88 14.96
CA ASP A 71 -0.18 6.93 15.80
C ASP A 71 -0.05 5.55 15.15
N PHE A 72 -0.76 5.32 14.04
CA PHE A 72 -0.68 4.09 13.27
C PHE A 72 0.56 4.08 12.38
N GLY A 73 1.30 2.98 12.36
CA GLY A 73 2.41 2.79 11.42
C GLY A 73 3.45 3.91 11.50
N ASP A 74 3.91 4.37 10.34
CA ASP A 74 4.81 5.52 10.24
C ASP A 74 3.99 6.80 10.07
N LYS A 75 3.61 7.42 11.20
CA LYS A 75 2.87 8.69 11.24
C LYS A 75 1.55 8.67 10.46
N GLY A 76 0.83 7.55 10.49
CA GLY A 76 -0.41 7.30 9.76
C GLY A 76 -0.23 6.70 8.36
N TYR A 77 1.01 6.37 7.97
CA TYR A 77 1.31 5.74 6.69
C TYR A 77 1.75 4.29 6.85
N LEU A 78 1.62 3.55 5.76
CA LEU A 78 2.17 2.21 5.60
C LEU A 78 2.79 2.05 4.22
N TYR A 79 3.63 1.03 4.08
CA TYR A 79 4.36 0.74 2.86
C TYR A 79 3.98 -0.63 2.31
N LEU A 80 3.55 -0.68 1.04
CA LEU A 80 3.12 -1.90 0.35
C LEU A 80 4.08 -2.20 -0.79
N ALA A 81 4.61 -3.41 -0.88
CA ALA A 81 5.54 -3.74 -1.95
C ALA A 81 4.88 -3.60 -3.34
N ILE A 82 5.67 -3.17 -4.32
CA ILE A 82 5.22 -3.05 -5.71
C ILE A 82 5.38 -4.39 -6.41
N GLY A 83 4.27 -4.86 -7.00
CA GLY A 83 4.20 -6.11 -7.75
C GLY A 83 3.67 -7.27 -6.90
N GLY A 84 3.13 -8.30 -7.57
CA GLY A 84 2.67 -9.51 -6.89
C GLY A 84 1.29 -9.43 -6.22
N ASN A 85 0.46 -8.43 -6.55
CA ASN A 85 -0.92 -8.27 -6.03
C ASN A 85 -0.97 -8.23 -4.49
N ILE A 86 -0.10 -7.42 -3.87
CA ILE A 86 0.09 -7.42 -2.42
C ILE A 86 -1.20 -6.97 -1.73
N CYS A 87 -1.73 -7.82 -0.86
CA CYS A 87 -3.01 -7.57 -0.19
C CYS A 87 -4.19 -7.36 -1.15
N GLU A 88 -4.14 -8.02 -2.31
CA GLU A 88 -5.16 -7.96 -3.37
C GLU A 88 -5.28 -6.57 -4.03
N MET A 89 -4.17 -5.81 -4.07
CA MET A 89 -4.00 -4.53 -4.77
C MET A 89 -3.13 -4.67 -6.02
#